data_AF-A0A519Z4U8-F1
#
_entry.id   AF-A0A519Z4U8-F1
#
_cell.length_a   1.000
_cell.length_b   1.000
_cell.length_c   1.000
_cell.angle_alpha   90.00
_cell.angle_beta   90.00
_cell.angle_gamma   90.00
#
_symmetry.space_group_name_H-M   'P 1'
#
loop_
_entity.id
_entity.type
_entity.pdbx_description
1 polymer ?
#
loop_
_entity_poly.entity_id
_entity_poly.type
_entity_poly.pdbx_seq_one_letter_code
_entity_poly.pdbx_strand_id
1 'polypeptide(L)'
;MYGTLLDQKVFESLLKKGRNREALDIYNGLLAQNSGDADLLYDRASYYLKIGKIKLAVHDLSSSMEAGSNLASKMYNKVNPIKRKVAYYVTRCCDGTTSNATGRGACSWHGGVCNWNDPVYEEYRKY
;
A
#
# COMPACT_ATOMS: atom_id res chain seq x y z
N MET A 1 -26.68 1.83 -14.09
CA MET A 1 -27.30 2.39 -12.87
C MET A 1 -27.84 1.23 -12.05
N TYR A 2 -26.97 0.45 -11.42
CA TYR A 2 -27.36 -0.75 -10.65
C TYR A 2 -26.63 -0.71 -9.31
N GLY A 3 -27.42 -0.69 -8.24
CA GLY A 3 -26.99 -0.41 -6.87
C GLY A 3 -28.03 0.47 -6.20
N THR A 4 -29.23 -0.07 -5.98
CA THR A 4 -30.26 0.69 -5.27
C THR A 4 -29.85 0.83 -3.80
N LEU A 5 -30.19 1.97 -3.19
CA LEU A 5 -30.02 2.26 -1.75
C LEU A 5 -30.49 1.14 -0.80
N LEU A 6 -31.32 0.21 -1.30
CA LEU A 6 -31.77 -1.00 -0.61
C LEU A 6 -30.63 -1.98 -0.32
N ASP A 7 -29.72 -2.22 -1.27
CA ASP A 7 -28.61 -3.16 -1.09
C ASP A 7 -27.58 -2.60 -0.10
N GLN A 8 -27.35 -1.28 -0.15
CA GLN A 8 -26.48 -0.59 0.80
C GLN A 8 -27.05 -0.60 2.23
N LYS A 9 -28.37 -0.41 2.40
CA LYS A 9 -29.02 -0.48 3.72
C LYS A 9 -29.05 -1.91 4.29
N VAL A 10 -29.28 -2.92 3.46
CA VAL A 10 -29.21 -4.33 3.87
C VAL A 10 -27.77 -4.65 4.29
N PHE A 11 -26.80 -4.19 3.52
CA PHE A 11 -25.38 -4.35 3.82
C PHE A 11 -24.97 -3.69 5.15
N GLU A 12 -25.33 -2.42 5.38
CA GLU A 12 -25.09 -1.72 6.65
C GLU A 12 -25.76 -2.44 7.83
N SER A 13 -26.98 -2.95 7.63
CA SER A 13 -27.71 -3.72 8.63
C SER A 13 -26.99 -5.03 9.00
N LEU A 14 -26.42 -5.73 8.02
CA LEU A 14 -25.65 -6.97 8.24
C LEU A 14 -24.33 -6.69 8.98
N LEU A 15 -23.63 -5.60 8.62
CA LEU A 15 -22.45 -5.14 9.36
C LEU A 15 -22.77 -4.76 10.80
N LYS A 16 -23.94 -4.15 11.05
CA LYS A 16 -24.40 -3.74 12.38
C LYS A 16 -24.80 -4.93 13.26
N LYS A 17 -25.25 -6.03 12.63
CA LYS A 17 -25.65 -7.28 13.31
C LYS A 17 -24.50 -8.27 13.54
N GLY A 18 -23.27 -7.95 13.12
CA GLY A 18 -22.11 -8.83 13.31
C GLY A 18 -22.14 -10.11 12.46
N ARG A 19 -22.99 -10.17 11.42
CA ARG A 19 -23.09 -11.30 10.48
C ARG A 19 -21.97 -11.23 9.44
N ASN A 20 -20.75 -11.30 9.94
CA ASN A 20 -19.49 -11.04 9.24
C ASN A 20 -19.24 -11.98 8.05
N ARG A 21 -19.69 -13.24 8.09
CA ARG A 21 -19.54 -14.17 6.96
C ARG A 21 -20.43 -13.80 5.78
N GLU A 22 -21.69 -13.50 6.05
CA GLU A 22 -22.68 -13.20 5.01
C GLU A 22 -22.37 -11.91 4.25
N ALA A 23 -21.79 -10.91 4.93
CA ALA A 23 -21.34 -9.68 4.29
C ALA A 23 -20.26 -9.93 3.22
N LEU A 24 -19.34 -10.88 3.44
CA LEU A 24 -18.32 -11.24 2.45
C LEU A 24 -18.92 -11.97 1.25
N ASP A 25 -19.85 -12.89 1.49
CA ASP A 25 -20.49 -13.64 0.41
C ASP A 25 -21.28 -12.70 -0.52
N ILE A 26 -21.94 -11.69 0.04
CA ILE A 26 -22.61 -10.64 -0.72
C ILE A 26 -21.61 -9.87 -1.58
N TYR A 27 -20.52 -9.35 -0.99
CA TYR A 27 -19.53 -8.61 -1.78
C TYR A 27 -18.92 -9.47 -2.89
N ASN A 28 -18.61 -10.73 -2.60
CA ASN A 28 -18.06 -11.65 -3.58
C ASN A 28 -19.06 -11.91 -4.72
N GLY A 29 -20.35 -12.07 -4.40
CA GLY A 29 -21.40 -12.21 -5.42
C GLY A 29 -21.57 -10.97 -6.29
N LEU A 30 -21.52 -9.77 -5.70
CA LEU A 30 -21.62 -8.51 -6.44
C LEU A 30 -20.40 -8.28 -7.35
N LEU A 31 -19.20 -8.52 -6.81
CA LEU A 31 -17.95 -8.38 -7.56
C LEU A 31 -17.75 -9.49 -8.60
N ALA A 32 -18.43 -10.64 -8.48
CA ALA A 32 -18.45 -11.64 -9.54
C ALA A 32 -19.22 -11.14 -10.79
N GLN A 33 -20.18 -10.23 -10.62
CA GLN A 33 -20.95 -9.64 -11.72
C GLN A 33 -20.28 -8.37 -12.27
N ASN A 34 -19.69 -7.55 -11.39
CA ASN A 34 -18.94 -6.35 -11.77
C ASN A 34 -17.63 -6.28 -10.98
N SER A 35 -16.59 -6.93 -11.48
CA SER A 35 -15.30 -7.08 -10.76
C SER A 35 -14.50 -5.79 -10.62
N GLY A 36 -14.79 -4.77 -11.43
CA GLY A 36 -14.12 -3.48 -11.43
C GLY A 36 -14.89 -2.37 -10.72
N ASP A 37 -15.96 -2.69 -9.97
CA ASP A 37 -16.73 -1.69 -9.25
C ASP A 37 -15.91 -1.07 -8.11
N ALA A 38 -15.49 0.18 -8.31
CA ALA A 38 -14.59 0.87 -7.41
C ALA A 38 -15.17 1.01 -5.99
N ASP A 39 -16.49 1.24 -5.87
CA ASP A 39 -17.16 1.45 -4.59
C ASP A 39 -17.29 0.12 -3.85
N LEU A 40 -17.70 -0.96 -4.52
CA LEU A 40 -17.77 -2.29 -3.91
C LEU A 40 -16.40 -2.80 -3.44
N LEU A 41 -15.34 -2.55 -4.22
CA LEU A 41 -13.96 -2.88 -3.84
C LEU A 41 -13.53 -2.08 -2.61
N TYR A 42 -13.80 -0.77 -2.58
CA TYR A 42 -13.47 0.09 -1.43
C TYR A 42 -14.23 -0.33 -0.15
N ASP A 43 -15.51 -0.67 -0.30
CA ASP A 43 -16.37 -1.09 0.79
C ASP A 43 -15.92 -2.45 1.34
N ARG A 44 -15.63 -3.44 0.48
CA ARG A 44 -15.07 -4.73 0.90
C ARG A 44 -13.70 -4.58 1.56
N ALA A 45 -12.86 -3.67 1.08
CA ALA A 45 -11.60 -3.34 1.73
C ALA A 45 -11.81 -2.77 3.14
N SER A 46 -12.73 -1.82 3.29
CA SER A 46 -13.07 -1.22 4.58
C SER A 46 -13.56 -2.28 5.58
N TYR A 47 -14.34 -3.24 5.10
CA TYR A 47 -14.72 -4.40 5.87
C TYR A 47 -13.51 -5.28 6.26
N TYR A 48 -12.63 -5.61 5.31
CA TYR A 48 -11.42 -6.39 5.59
C TYR A 48 -10.51 -5.72 6.63
N LEU A 49 -10.42 -4.39 6.63
CA LEU A 49 -9.70 -3.63 7.67
C LEU A 49 -10.34 -3.80 9.05
N LYS A 50 -11.68 -3.70 9.12
CA LYS A 50 -12.43 -3.89 10.37
C LYS A 50 -12.21 -5.27 10.98
N ILE A 51 -12.03 -6.31 10.17
CA ILE A 51 -11.77 -7.68 10.63
C ILE A 51 -10.28 -8.06 10.65
N GLY A 52 -9.37 -7.10 10.49
CA GLY A 52 -7.92 -7.30 10.61
C GLY A 52 -7.24 -8.01 9.42
N LYS A 53 -7.96 -8.24 8.32
CA LYS A 53 -7.42 -8.88 7.10
C LYS A 53 -6.75 -7.84 6.18
N ILE A 54 -5.70 -7.20 6.69
CA ILE A 54 -5.09 -6.02 6.04
C ILE A 54 -4.58 -6.32 4.63
N LYS A 55 -3.96 -7.48 4.38
CA LYS A 55 -3.46 -7.84 3.04
C LYS A 55 -4.56 -7.88 1.98
N LEU A 56 -5.73 -8.44 2.34
CA LEU A 56 -6.89 -8.48 1.43
C LEU A 56 -7.48 -7.08 1.22
N ALA A 57 -7.53 -6.25 2.28
CA ALA A 57 -7.95 -4.86 2.15
C ALA A 57 -7.04 -4.08 1.20
N VAL A 58 -5.72 -4.25 1.31
CA VAL A 58 -4.74 -3.56 0.45
C VAL A 58 -4.91 -3.97 -1.02
N HIS A 59 -5.16 -5.26 -1.28
CA HIS A 59 -5.48 -5.74 -2.61
C HIS A 59 -6.72 -5.03 -3.18
N ASP A 60 -7.84 -5.04 -2.45
CA ASP A 60 -9.08 -4.41 -2.91
C ASP A 60 -8.95 -2.89 -3.06
N LEU A 61 -8.18 -2.22 -2.19
CA LEU A 61 -7.87 -0.79 -2.33
C LEU A 61 -7.03 -0.52 -3.58
N SER A 62 -6.12 -1.42 -3.96
CA SER A 62 -5.35 -1.33 -5.21
C SER A 62 -6.28 -1.44 -6.43
N SER A 63 -7.16 -2.44 -6.45
CA SER A 63 -8.11 -2.61 -7.54
C SER A 63 -9.11 -1.43 -7.62
N SER A 64 -9.56 -0.92 -6.47
CA SER A 64 -10.47 0.24 -6.42
C SER A 64 -9.80 1.53 -6.92
N MET A 65 -8.51 1.75 -6.61
CA MET A 65 -7.77 2.90 -7.16
C MET A 65 -7.50 2.75 -8.67
N GLU A 66 -7.25 1.53 -9.16
CA GLU A 66 -7.11 1.24 -10.59
C GLU A 66 -8.41 1.53 -11.34
N ALA A 67 -9.55 1.30 -10.68
CA ALA A 67 -10.88 1.69 -11.16
C ALA A 67 -11.20 3.20 -10.98
N GLY A 68 -10.26 4.01 -10.48
CA GLY A 68 -10.37 5.47 -10.40
C GLY A 68 -10.75 6.05 -9.03
N SER A 69 -10.86 5.25 -7.97
CA SER A 69 -11.24 5.76 -6.65
C SER A 69 -10.10 6.53 -5.94
N ASN A 70 -10.26 7.84 -5.83
CA ASN A 70 -9.38 8.68 -5.01
C ASN A 70 -9.48 8.36 -3.50
N LEU A 71 -10.66 7.93 -3.04
CA LEU A 71 -10.85 7.49 -1.65
C LEU A 71 -10.00 6.25 -1.36
N ALA A 72 -9.98 5.28 -2.28
CA ALA A 72 -9.14 4.10 -2.16
C ALA A 72 -7.64 4.44 -2.18
N SER A 73 -7.21 5.36 -3.04
CA SER A 73 -5.81 5.83 -3.06
C SER A 73 -5.38 6.44 -1.72
N LYS A 74 -6.21 7.32 -1.14
CA LYS A 74 -5.95 7.89 0.20
C LYS A 74 -5.88 6.83 1.28
N MET A 75 -6.83 5.89 1.28
CA MET A 75 -6.89 4.82 2.27
C MET A 75 -5.76 3.81 2.13
N TYR A 76 -5.39 3.44 0.91
CA TYR A 76 -4.25 2.58 0.60
C TYR A 76 -2.95 3.15 1.17
N ASN A 77 -2.69 4.44 0.92
CA ASN A 77 -1.50 5.10 1.42
C ASN A 77 -1.48 5.20 2.96
N LYS A 78 -2.64 5.32 3.59
CA LYS A 78 -2.77 5.30 5.06
C LYS A 78 -2.49 3.92 5.66
N VAL A 79 -3.04 2.86 5.07
CA VAL A 79 -2.97 1.49 5.60
C VAL A 79 -1.64 0.81 5.27
N ASN A 80 -1.11 1.10 4.08
CA ASN A 80 0.09 0.46 3.56
C ASN A 80 1.14 1.51 3.18
N PRO A 81 1.59 2.39 4.09
CA PRO A 81 2.47 3.51 3.76
C PRO A 81 3.83 3.02 3.23
N ILE A 82 4.48 3.88 2.43
CA ILE A 82 5.87 3.67 2.02
C ILE A 82 6.75 3.67 3.27
N LYS A 83 7.60 2.66 3.36
CA LYS A 83 8.64 2.51 4.38
C LYS A 83 9.99 2.51 3.68
N ARG A 84 11.03 2.85 4.43
CA ARG A 84 12.41 2.80 3.96
C ARG A 84 13.20 1.83 4.81
N LYS A 85 14.11 1.09 4.17
CA LYS A 85 15.12 0.27 4.85
C LYS A 85 16.46 0.48 4.17
N VAL A 86 17.54 0.29 4.93
CA VAL A 86 18.88 0.29 4.34
C VAL A 86 18.99 -0.91 3.42
N ALA A 87 19.31 -0.65 2.16
CA ALA A 87 19.55 -1.68 1.16
C ALA A 87 21.02 -2.11 1.19
N TYR A 88 21.93 -1.12 1.17
CA TYR A 88 23.37 -1.31 1.21
C TYR A 88 24.06 0.00 1.63
N TYR A 89 25.39 -0.03 1.69
CA TYR A 89 26.22 1.12 2.04
C TYR A 89 27.16 1.46 0.88
N VAL A 90 27.45 2.76 0.73
CA VAL A 90 28.42 3.29 -0.23
C VAL A 90 29.42 4.21 0.46
N THR A 91 30.53 4.49 -0.21
CA THR A 91 31.46 5.54 0.21
C THR A 91 30.94 6.89 -0.29
N ARG A 92 30.68 7.83 0.61
CA ARG A 92 30.44 9.25 0.27
C ARG A 92 31.77 9.99 0.20
N CYS A 93 32.07 10.55 -0.96
CA CYS A 93 33.20 11.45 -1.15
C CYS A 93 32.88 12.85 -0.61
N CYS A 94 33.91 13.63 -0.29
CA CYS A 94 33.73 14.94 0.33
C CYS A 94 33.18 16.02 -0.61
N ASP A 95 33.15 15.79 -1.92
CA ASP A 95 32.43 16.61 -2.89
C ASP A 95 30.91 16.29 -2.98
N GLY A 96 30.42 15.33 -2.19
CA GLY A 96 29.03 14.90 -2.15
C GLY A 96 28.67 13.76 -3.11
N THR A 97 29.59 13.37 -4.00
CA THR A 97 29.40 12.19 -4.85
C THR A 97 29.53 10.89 -4.05
N THR A 98 29.10 9.77 -4.65
CA THR A 98 29.21 8.44 -4.03
C THR A 98 30.04 7.51 -4.91
N SER A 99 30.71 6.55 -4.28
CA SER A 99 31.58 5.57 -4.92
C SER A 99 31.48 4.23 -4.21
N ASN A 100 31.76 3.15 -4.94
CA ASN A 100 31.98 1.82 -4.37
C ASN A 100 33.46 1.57 -4.02
N ALA A 101 34.34 2.57 -4.20
CA ALA A 101 35.76 2.46 -3.88
C ALA A 101 36.00 2.34 -2.37
N THR A 102 36.93 1.46 -2.00
CA THR A 102 37.33 1.19 -0.61
C THR A 102 38.85 1.28 -0.46
N GLY A 103 39.31 1.47 0.79
CA GLY A 103 40.73 1.47 1.12
C GLY A 103 41.47 2.79 0.86
N ARG A 104 42.79 2.75 1.04
CA ARG A 104 43.63 3.95 0.98
C ARG A 104 43.58 4.57 -0.42
N GLY A 105 43.30 5.88 -0.47
CA GLY A 105 43.23 6.64 -1.72
C GLY A 105 41.84 6.72 -2.35
N ALA A 106 40.82 6.07 -1.77
CA ALA A 106 39.44 6.25 -2.23
C ALA A 106 39.03 7.73 -2.18
N CYS A 107 38.26 8.16 -3.18
CA CYS A 107 37.79 9.54 -3.35
C CYS A 107 38.91 10.61 -3.40
N SER A 108 40.17 10.26 -3.71
CA SER A 108 41.28 11.23 -3.73
C SER A 108 41.06 12.44 -4.66
N TRP A 109 40.39 12.22 -5.80
CA TRP A 109 39.98 13.28 -6.74
C TRP A 109 38.70 14.02 -6.32
N HIS A 110 37.98 13.48 -5.33
CA HIS A 110 36.70 13.96 -4.82
C HIS A 110 36.82 14.52 -3.39
N GLY A 111 38.03 15.00 -3.03
CA GLY A 111 38.30 15.61 -1.72
C GLY A 111 38.50 14.61 -0.56
N GLY A 112 38.69 13.33 -0.86
CA GLY A 112 38.78 12.26 0.12
C GLY A 112 37.42 11.70 0.54
N VAL A 113 37.45 10.78 1.49
CA VAL A 113 36.24 10.11 2.00
C VAL A 113 35.67 10.86 3.19
N CYS A 114 34.39 11.20 3.10
CA CYS A 114 33.65 11.86 4.18
C CYS A 114 32.75 10.87 4.95
N ASN A 115 32.28 9.79 4.33
CA ASN A 115 31.62 8.70 5.03
C ASN A 115 31.87 7.36 4.33
N TRP A 116 32.42 6.38 5.06
CA TRP A 116 32.64 5.03 4.54
C TRP A 116 31.37 4.17 4.50
N ASN A 117 30.38 4.48 5.33
CA ASN A 117 29.16 3.69 5.50
C ASN A 117 27.96 4.59 5.26
N ASP A 118 27.89 5.20 4.07
CA ASP A 118 26.77 6.04 3.72
C ASP A 118 25.57 5.17 3.32
N PRO A 119 24.45 5.22 4.06
CA PRO A 119 23.34 4.30 3.82
C PRO A 119 22.58 4.67 2.56
N VAL A 120 22.42 3.70 1.68
CA VAL A 120 21.47 3.76 0.57
C VAL A 120 20.18 3.09 1.02
N TYR A 121 19.06 3.79 0.85
CA TYR A 121 17.76 3.31 1.26
C TYR A 121 16.96 2.81 0.07
N GLU A 122 16.23 1.72 0.26
CA GLU A 122 15.17 1.29 -0.65
C GLU A 122 13.80 1.52 -0.01
N GLU A 123 12.84 1.86 -0.86
CA GLU A 123 11.44 2.01 -0.47
C GLU A 123 10.70 0.68 -0.61
N TYR A 124 9.80 0.39 0.33
CA TYR A 124 8.96 -0.79 0.29
C TYR A 124 7.63 -0.54 0.99
N ARG A 125 6.63 -1.38 0.70
CA ARG A 125 5.36 -1.44 1.42
C ARG A 125 5.23 -2.84 2.05
N LYS A 126 4.51 -2.93 3.18
CA LYS A 126 4.43 -4.18 3.94
C LYS A 126 3.51 -5.20 3.24
N TYR A 127 2.44 -4.72 2.64
CA TYR A 127 1.38 -5.53 2.04
C TYR A 127 1.32 -5.34 0.53
#